data_AF-A0A7S0VTP4-F1
#
_entry.id   AF-A0A7S0VTP4-F1
#
_cell.length_a   1.000
_cell.length_b   1.000
_cell.length_c   1.000
_cell.angle_alpha   90.00
_cell.angle_beta   90.00
_cell.angle_gamma   90.00
#
_symmetry.space_group_name_H-M   'P 1'
#
loop_
_entity.id
_entity.type
_entity.pdbx_description
1 polymer ?
#
loop_
_entity_poly.entity_id
_entity_poly.type
_entity_poly.pdbx_seq_one_letter_code
_entity_poly.pdbx_strand_id
1 'polypeptide(L)'
;HKKVKEWQEYALKRSPMVKFMMEHMSKCGCPVNESYFTVRRCDESVGGGFDAAEEPHGGIVLCENHVRDYKHAEMTLTHELIHAYDNCRAFVDWSNCTHHA
;
A
#
# COMPACT_ATOMS: atom_id res chain seq x y z
N HIS A 1 -14.80 2.52 -11.33
CA HIS A 1 -13.73 2.75 -12.33
C HIS A 1 -13.07 4.12 -12.15
N LYS A 2 -13.54 5.20 -12.77
CA LYS A 2 -12.79 6.48 -12.78
C LYS A 2 -12.59 7.13 -11.39
N LYS A 3 -13.62 7.12 -10.54
CA LYS A 3 -13.61 7.84 -9.26
C LYS A 3 -12.62 7.29 -8.22
N VAL A 4 -12.50 5.96 -8.11
CA VAL A 4 -11.57 5.34 -7.15
C VAL A 4 -10.11 5.55 -7.57
N LYS A 5 -9.84 5.51 -8.88
CA LYS A 5 -8.52 5.86 -9.41
C LYS A 5 -8.15 7.33 -9.14
N GLU A 6 -9.10 8.26 -9.32
CA GLU A 6 -8.89 9.67 -8.95
C GLU A 6 -8.61 9.83 -7.45
N TRP A 7 -9.32 9.09 -6.59
CA TRP A 7 -9.07 9.09 -5.14
C TRP A 7 -7.69 8.53 -4.78
N GLN A 8 -7.28 7.42 -5.43
CA GLN A 8 -5.95 6.83 -5.27
C GLN A 8 -4.88 7.86 -5.64
N GLU A 9 -4.92 8.42 -6.86
CA GLU A 9 -3.97 9.42 -7.34
C GLU A 9 -3.93 10.64 -6.43
N TYR A 10 -5.09 11.11 -5.96
CA TYR A 10 -5.16 12.23 -5.03
C TYR A 10 -4.53 11.88 -3.67
N ALA A 11 -4.80 10.70 -3.11
CA ALA A 11 -4.23 10.26 -1.85
C ALA A 11 -2.70 10.13 -1.93
N LEU A 12 -2.16 9.50 -2.98
CA LEU A 12 -0.71 9.39 -3.23
C LEU A 12 -0.04 10.78 -3.29
N LYS A 13 -0.72 11.78 -3.88
CA LYS A 13 -0.16 13.14 -4.06
C LYS A 13 -0.36 14.05 -2.86
N ARG A 14 -1.45 13.90 -2.10
CA ARG A 14 -1.92 14.90 -1.13
C ARG A 14 -2.16 14.38 0.28
N SER A 15 -2.42 13.08 0.48
CA SER A 15 -2.68 12.55 1.82
C SER A 15 -1.39 12.55 2.65
N PRO A 16 -1.34 13.25 3.80
CA PRO A 16 -0.14 13.29 4.63
C PRO A 16 0.30 11.90 5.09
N MET A 17 -0.64 11.03 5.46
CA MET A 17 -0.33 9.69 5.97
C MET A 17 0.19 8.75 4.88
N VAL A 18 -0.42 8.77 3.69
CA VAL A 18 0.06 7.96 2.56
C VAL A 18 1.48 8.38 2.17
N LYS A 19 1.73 9.69 2.06
CA LYS A 19 3.08 10.20 1.76
C LYS A 19 4.10 9.88 2.84
N PHE A 20 3.70 10.01 4.11
CA PHE A 20 4.54 9.65 5.25
C PHE A 20 4.98 8.19 5.16
N MET A 21 4.06 7.26 4.87
CA MET A 21 4.39 5.84 4.73
C MET A 21 5.29 5.57 3.54
N MET A 22 5.00 6.14 2.35
CA MET A 22 5.84 5.99 1.16
C MET A 22 7.28 6.51 1.40
N GLU A 23 7.42 7.62 2.14
CA GLU A 23 8.73 8.15 2.52
C GLU A 23 9.49 7.18 3.46
N HIS A 24 8.81 6.58 4.42
CA HIS A 24 9.43 5.62 5.35
C HIS A 24 9.77 4.30 4.66
N MET A 25 8.95 3.84 3.72
CA MET A 25 9.29 2.71 2.85
C MET A 25 10.58 2.96 2.06
N SER A 26 10.74 4.16 1.48
CA SER A 26 11.97 4.57 0.81
C SER A 26 13.18 4.56 1.76
N LYS A 27 13.02 5.08 3.00
CA LYS A 27 14.07 5.05 4.03
C LYS A 27 14.46 3.63 4.47
N CYS A 28 13.52 2.69 4.44
CA CYS A 28 13.77 1.28 4.74
C CYS A 28 14.39 0.49 3.58
N GLY A 29 14.63 1.11 2.42
CA GLY A 29 15.23 0.46 1.26
C GLY A 29 14.24 -0.19 0.30
N CYS A 30 12.93 -0.01 0.49
CA CYS A 30 11.88 -0.50 -0.40
C CYS A 30 11.07 0.68 -0.97
N PRO A 31 11.65 1.54 -1.81
CA PRO A 31 10.92 2.68 -2.37
C PRO A 31 9.76 2.19 -3.24
N VAL A 32 8.59 2.79 -3.04
CA VAL A 32 7.39 2.51 -3.84
C VAL A 32 7.04 3.73 -4.70
N ASN A 33 6.55 3.47 -5.90
CA ASN A 33 6.14 4.50 -6.86
C ASN A 33 4.67 4.27 -7.27
N GLU A 34 4.12 5.07 -8.20
CA GLU A 34 2.72 4.95 -8.61
C GLU A 34 2.35 3.58 -9.20
N SER A 35 3.27 2.85 -9.83
CA SER A 35 3.01 1.51 -10.39
C SER A 35 2.81 0.43 -9.32
N TYR A 36 3.30 0.68 -8.09
CA TYR A 36 3.11 -0.20 -6.94
C TYR A 36 1.63 -0.26 -6.49
N PHE A 37 0.78 0.63 -7.01
CA PHE A 37 -0.62 0.72 -6.61
C PHE A 37 -1.56 0.48 -7.79
N THR A 38 -2.42 -0.53 -7.68
CA THR A 38 -3.40 -0.90 -8.72
C THR A 38 -4.83 -0.74 -8.23
N VAL A 39 -5.72 -0.27 -9.11
CA VAL A 39 -7.17 -0.28 -8.88
C VAL A 39 -7.81 -1.35 -9.76
N ARG A 40 -8.53 -2.29 -9.17
CA ARG A 40 -9.26 -3.34 -9.89
C ARG A 40 -10.55 -3.71 -9.17
N ARG A 41 -11.40 -4.50 -9.83
CA ARG A 41 -12.51 -5.18 -9.15
C ARG A 41 -11.97 -6.41 -8.42
N CYS A 42 -12.54 -6.70 -7.27
CA CYS A 42 -12.22 -7.87 -6.46
C CYS A 42 -13.49 -8.68 -6.19
N ASP A 43 -13.39 -10.00 -6.18
CA ASP A 43 -14.50 -10.89 -5.87
C ASP A 43 -14.72 -10.96 -4.36
N GLU A 44 -13.64 -10.83 -3.59
CA GLU A 44 -13.63 -10.75 -2.13
C GLU A 44 -14.24 -9.44 -1.65
N SER A 45 -14.99 -9.48 -0.55
CA SER A 45 -15.64 -8.31 0.06
C SER A 45 -14.67 -7.47 0.90
N VAL A 46 -13.56 -7.05 0.31
CA VAL A 46 -12.48 -6.26 0.94
C VAL A 46 -12.25 -4.93 0.21
N GLY A 47 -11.77 -3.90 0.91
CA GLY A 47 -11.49 -2.59 0.32
C GLY A 47 -10.19 -2.54 -0.49
N GLY A 48 -9.25 -3.44 -0.21
CA GLY A 48 -7.93 -3.52 -0.83
C GLY A 48 -7.11 -4.68 -0.27
N GLY A 49 -5.84 -4.75 -0.64
CA GLY A 49 -4.90 -5.74 -0.14
C GLY A 49 -3.46 -5.46 -0.57
N PHE A 50 -2.50 -6.10 0.10
CA PHE A 50 -1.08 -6.08 -0.22
C PHE A 50 -0.58 -7.47 -0.62
N ASP A 51 0.13 -7.55 -1.74
CA ASP A 51 0.85 -8.74 -2.19
C ASP A 51 2.37 -8.51 -2.08
N ALA A 52 3.05 -9.39 -1.34
CA ALA A 52 4.47 -9.33 -1.07
C ALA A 52 5.35 -9.99 -2.16
N ALA A 53 4.75 -10.48 -3.25
CA ALA A 53 5.52 -10.97 -4.40
C ALA A 53 6.47 -9.88 -4.94
N GLU A 54 7.53 -10.28 -5.64
CA GLU A 54 8.38 -9.31 -6.33
C GLU A 54 7.62 -8.60 -7.45
N GLU A 55 7.98 -7.34 -7.72
CA GLU A 55 7.50 -6.61 -8.90
C GLU A 55 7.74 -7.43 -10.18
N PRO A 56 6.82 -7.40 -11.15
CA PRO A 56 5.62 -6.56 -11.21
C PRO A 56 4.37 -7.20 -10.58
N HIS A 57 4.51 -8.31 -9.85
CA HIS A 57 3.36 -9.09 -9.37
C HIS A 57 2.91 -8.69 -7.96
N GLY A 58 3.82 -8.17 -7.14
CA GLY A 58 3.50 -7.58 -5.83
C GLY A 58 2.96 -6.16 -5.93
N GLY A 59 2.48 -5.65 -4.80
CA GLY A 59 2.01 -4.28 -4.67
C GLY A 59 0.71 -4.15 -3.87
N ILE A 60 0.15 -2.95 -3.89
CA ILE A 60 -1.07 -2.59 -3.18
C ILE A 60 -2.24 -2.50 -4.17
N VAL A 61 -3.34 -3.15 -3.82
CA VAL A 61 -4.57 -3.15 -4.59
C VAL A 61 -5.64 -2.37 -3.85
N LEU A 62 -6.38 -1.51 -4.57
CA LEU A 62 -7.67 -0.99 -4.15
C LEU A 62 -8.80 -1.69 -4.93
N CYS A 63 -9.75 -2.26 -4.19
CA CYS A 63 -10.89 -2.97 -4.72
C CYS A 63 -12.05 -2.01 -4.97
N GLU A 64 -12.16 -1.51 -6.19
CA GLU A 64 -13.03 -0.37 -6.51
C GLU A 64 -14.52 -0.59 -6.28
N ASN A 65 -14.98 -1.84 -6.26
CA ASN A 65 -16.36 -2.22 -6.01
C ASN A 65 -16.72 -2.24 -4.52
N HIS A 66 -15.74 -2.10 -3.62
CA HIS A 66 -15.92 -2.13 -2.16
C HIS A 66 -15.45 -0.85 -1.46
N VAL A 67 -14.75 0.03 -2.17
CA VAL A 67 -14.38 1.37 -1.71
C VAL A 67 -15.57 2.32 -1.84
N ARG A 68 -15.94 2.98 -0.74
CA ARG A 68 -17.21 3.73 -0.62
C ARG A 68 -17.07 5.22 -0.90
N ASP A 69 -15.96 5.80 -0.45
CA ASP A 69 -15.64 7.22 -0.56
C ASP A 69 -14.12 7.42 -0.52
N TYR A 70 -13.68 8.68 -0.69
CA TYR A 70 -12.28 9.06 -0.61
C TYR A 70 -11.65 8.68 0.74
N LYS A 71 -12.38 8.84 1.85
CA LYS A 71 -11.84 8.55 3.18
C LYS A 71 -11.58 7.06 3.34
N HIS A 72 -12.47 6.21 2.86
CA HIS A 72 -12.26 4.77 2.80
C HIS A 72 -11.02 4.44 1.96
N ALA A 73 -10.86 5.02 0.77
CA ALA A 73 -9.70 4.81 -0.09
C ALA A 73 -8.37 5.20 0.61
N GLU A 74 -8.33 6.38 1.23
CA GLU A 74 -7.16 6.87 1.97
C GLU A 74 -6.77 5.94 3.13
N MET A 75 -7.75 5.50 3.91
CA MET A 75 -7.51 4.58 5.03
C MET A 75 -7.02 3.22 4.55
N THR A 76 -7.63 2.66 3.49
CA THR A 76 -7.20 1.40 2.90
C THR A 76 -5.76 1.50 2.38
N LEU A 77 -5.42 2.53 1.60
CA LEU A 77 -4.05 2.72 1.11
C LEU A 77 -3.04 2.83 2.25
N THR A 78 -3.38 3.56 3.32
CA THR A 78 -2.51 3.68 4.49
C THR A 78 -2.34 2.32 5.19
N HIS A 79 -3.41 1.55 5.32
CA HIS A 79 -3.38 0.22 5.93
C HIS A 79 -2.50 -0.76 5.15
N GLU A 80 -2.68 -0.85 3.84
CA GLU A 80 -1.86 -1.72 3.00
C GLU A 80 -0.40 -1.26 2.93
N LEU A 81 -0.14 0.05 3.03
CA LEU A 81 1.24 0.57 3.15
C LEU A 81 1.91 0.20 4.47
N ILE A 82 1.16 0.05 5.56
CA ILE A 82 1.69 -0.47 6.82
C ILE A 82 2.10 -1.93 6.64
N HIS A 83 1.26 -2.75 6.00
CA HIS A 83 1.61 -4.13 5.67
C HIS A 83 2.86 -4.23 4.79
N ALA A 84 2.95 -3.40 3.75
CA ALA A 84 4.13 -3.32 2.89
C ALA A 84 5.39 -2.87 3.65
N TYR A 85 5.26 -1.90 4.57
CA TYR A 85 6.36 -1.43 5.41
C TYR A 85 6.85 -2.49 6.39
N ASP A 86 5.94 -3.21 7.05
CA ASP A 86 6.27 -4.29 7.98
C ASP A 86 6.97 -5.44 7.25
N ASN A 87 6.48 -5.80 6.05
CA ASN A 87 7.12 -6.78 5.19
C ASN A 87 8.53 -6.32 4.79
N CYS A 88 8.67 -5.11 4.24
CA CYS A 88 9.96 -4.53 3.88
C CYS A 88 10.96 -4.63 5.05
N ARG A 89 10.57 -4.20 6.25
CA ARG A 89 11.45 -4.23 7.43
C ARG A 89 11.80 -5.62 7.92
N ALA A 90 10.93 -6.61 7.72
CA ALA A 90 11.20 -8.00 8.07
C ALA A 90 12.21 -8.65 7.12
N PHE A 91 12.24 -8.23 5.85
CA PHE A 91 13.16 -8.74 4.82
C PHE A 91 14.45 -7.91 4.64
N VAL A 92 14.58 -6.75 5.30
CA VAL A 92 15.90 -6.14 5.47
C VAL A 92 16.72 -7.09 6.34
N ASP A 93 17.66 -7.79 5.71
CA ASP A 93 18.64 -8.66 6.34
C ASP A 93 19.57 -7.83 7.23
N TRP A 94 19.11 -7.53 8.44
CA TRP A 94 19.98 -7.18 9.55
C TRP A 94 20.55 -8.49 10.04
N SER A 95 21.84 -8.71 9.87
CA SER A 95 22.60 -9.88 10.32
C SER A 95 22.60 -10.11 11.85
N ASN A 96 21.49 -9.83 12.56
CA ASN A 96 21.39 -9.91 14.00
C ASN A 96 20.05 -10.53 14.41
N CYS A 97 20.14 -11.71 15.00
CA CYS A 97 19.06 -12.43 15.65
C CYS A 97 18.31 -11.55 16.67
N THR A 98 17.07 -11.97 16.95
CA THR A 98 16.20 -11.55 18.06
C THR A 98 15.22 -10.43 17.74
N HIS A 99 14.21 -10.76 16.94
CA HIS A 99 12.90 -10.08 17.01
C HIS A 99 11.90 -11.00 17.74
N HIS A 100 11.92 -10.92 19.07
CA HIS A 100 10.77 -11.20 19.91
C HIS A 100 10.38 -9.88 20.58
N ALA A 101 9.14 -9.46 20.37
CA ALA A 101 8.35 -8.66 21.31
C ALA A 101 6.88 -9.02 21.08
#